data_AF-A0A9Q0STB0-F1
#
_entry.id   AF-A0A9Q0STB0-F1
#
_cell.length_a   1.000
_cell.length_b   1.000
_cell.length_c   1.000
_cell.angle_alpha   90.00
_cell.angle_beta   90.00
_cell.angle_gamma   90.00
#
_symmetry.space_group_name_H-M   'P 1'
#
loop_
_entity.id
_entity.type
_entity.pdbx_description
1 polymer ?
#
loop_
_entity_poly.entity_id
_entity_poly.type
_entity_poly.pdbx_seq_one_letter_code
_entity_poly.pdbx_strand_id
1 'polypeptide(L)'
;MLPFQESSRRELRSYPVVWAVIKVGAHTETELEDRKLGIEDAKNVTFAAMDEGIVPGGGATYIHLLEQVSSIKNSMEDENEKIGADIVAKK
;
A
#
# COMPACT_ATOMS: atom_id res chain seq x y z
N MET A 1 -22.75 -16.12 -17.90
CA MET A 1 -23.30 -14.74 -17.92
C MET A 1 -22.39 -13.73 -17.21
N LEU A 2 -21.07 -13.95 -17.10
CA LEU A 2 -20.11 -12.98 -16.51
C LEU A 2 -18.89 -12.57 -17.38
N PRO A 3 -18.88 -12.66 -18.73
CA PRO A 3 -17.83 -12.00 -19.52
C PRO A 3 -18.11 -10.51 -19.81
N PHE A 4 -19.35 -10.03 -19.61
CA PHE A 4 -19.76 -8.66 -19.97
C PHE A 4 -19.27 -7.60 -18.96
N GLN A 5 -19.25 -7.93 -17.66
CA GLN A 5 -18.84 -6.96 -16.63
C GLN A 5 -17.31 -6.71 -16.59
N GLU A 6 -16.48 -7.67 -17.02
CA GLU A 6 -15.04 -7.47 -17.16
C GLU A 6 -14.65 -6.62 -18.38
N SER A 7 -15.46 -6.66 -19.45
CA SER A 7 -15.27 -5.83 -20.64
C SER A 7 -15.43 -4.35 -20.32
N SER A 8 -16.49 -3.97 -19.59
CA SER A 8 -16.76 -2.58 -19.23
C SER A 8 -15.74 -2.00 -18.25
N ARG A 9 -15.13 -2.82 -17.38
CA ARG A 9 -14.04 -2.38 -16.48
C ARG A 9 -12.74 -2.04 -17.23
N ARG A 10 -12.44 -2.72 -18.35
CA ARG A 10 -11.26 -2.39 -19.18
C ARG A 10 -11.46 -1.08 -19.95
N GLU A 11 -12.69 -0.79 -20.37
CA GLU A 11 -13.03 0.39 -21.16
C GLU A 11 -12.96 1.69 -20.32
N LEU A 12 -13.38 1.65 -19.06
CA LEU A 12 -13.22 2.78 -18.12
C LEU A 12 -11.75 3.08 -17.77
N ARG A 13 -10.82 2.17 -18.06
CA ARG A 13 -9.38 2.37 -17.86
C ARG A 13 -8.72 3.13 -19.02
N SER A 14 -9.46 3.38 -20.10
CA SER A 14 -8.98 4.06 -21.32
C SER A 14 -9.26 5.56 -21.35
N TYR A 15 -9.79 6.16 -20.28
CA TYR A 15 -9.89 7.62 -20.21
C TYR A 15 -8.48 8.23 -20.23
N PRO A 16 -8.29 9.38 -20.89
CA PRO A 16 -6.98 10.02 -20.97
C PRO A 16 -6.48 10.29 -19.55
N VAL A 17 -5.33 9.71 -19.22
CA VAL A 17 -4.63 9.97 -17.96
C VAL A 17 -4.29 11.45 -17.96
N VAL A 18 -4.96 12.22 -17.12
CA VAL A 18 -4.76 13.67 -17.05
C VAL A 18 -3.42 13.90 -16.37
N TRP A 19 -2.41 14.35 -17.12
CA TRP A 19 -1.11 14.70 -16.55
C TRP A 19 -1.19 16.12 -15.98
N ALA A 20 -0.95 16.25 -14.68
CA ALA A 20 -0.86 17.53 -13.99
C ALA A 20 0.61 17.79 -13.63
N VAL A 21 1.13 18.95 -14.02
CA VAL A 21 2.50 19.37 -13.66
C VAL A 21 2.43 20.27 -12.44
N ILE A 22 3.10 19.85 -11.36
CA ILE A 22 3.27 20.64 -10.15
C ILE A 22 4.65 21.29 -10.22
N LYS A 23 4.70 22.63 -10.24
CA LYS A 23 5.96 23.40 -10.17
C LYS A 23 6.25 23.75 -8.73
N VAL A 24 7.41 23.31 -8.24
CA VAL A 24 7.88 23.59 -6.88
C VAL A 24 8.95 24.67 -6.97
N GLY A 25 8.79 25.75 -6.20
CA GLY A 25 9.77 26.83 -6.09
C GLY A 25 10.44 26.85 -4.72
N ALA A 26 11.69 27.27 -4.67
CA ALA A 26 12.46 27.52 -3.44
C ALA A 26 13.44 28.68 -3.65
N HIS A 27 14.00 29.22 -2.56
CA HIS A 27 14.93 30.35 -2.60
C HIS A 27 16.38 29.90 -2.87
N THR A 28 16.72 28.65 -2.56
CA THR A 28 18.06 28.05 -2.79
C THR A 28 17.93 26.67 -3.44
N GLU A 29 19.00 26.19 -4.10
CA GLU A 29 19.03 24.87 -4.75
C GLU A 29 18.82 23.73 -3.75
N THR A 30 19.42 23.83 -2.56
CA THR A 30 19.28 22.83 -1.49
C THR A 30 17.84 22.71 -0.99
N GLU A 31 17.14 23.84 -0.81
CA GLU A 31 15.73 23.83 -0.42
C GLU A 31 14.81 23.31 -1.53
N LEU A 32 15.19 23.52 -2.80
CA LEU A 32 14.43 23.03 -3.94
C LEU A 32 14.43 21.50 -3.98
N GLU A 33 15.60 20.88 -3.81
CA GLU A 33 15.73 19.42 -3.81
C GLU A 33 15.02 18.78 -2.61
N ASP A 34 15.14 19.36 -1.41
CA ASP A 34 14.43 18.85 -0.22
C ASP A 34 12.90 18.87 -0.39
N ARG A 35 12.36 20.00 -0.89
CA ARG A 35 10.92 20.13 -1.15
C ARG A 35 10.44 19.21 -2.27
N LYS A 36 11.26 19.00 -3.30
CA LYS A 36 10.94 18.10 -4.41
C LYS A 36 10.85 16.65 -3.93
N LEU A 37 11.81 16.19 -3.12
CA LEU A 37 11.80 14.86 -2.53
C LEU A 37 10.58 14.65 -1.61
N GLY A 38 10.25 15.64 -0.78
CA GLY A 38 9.06 15.57 0.07
C GLY A 38 7.75 15.50 -0.71
N ILE A 39 7.63 16.24 -1.82
CA ILE A 39 6.44 16.20 -2.68
C ILE A 39 6.34 14.88 -3.45
N GLU A 40 7.46 14.34 -3.91
CA GLU A 40 7.50 13.04 -4.58
C GLU A 40 7.07 11.90 -3.65
N ASP A 41 7.53 11.93 -2.39
CA ASP A 41 7.11 10.97 -1.37
C ASP A 41 5.61 11.09 -1.07
N ALA A 42 5.13 12.31 -0.77
CA ALA A 42 3.71 12.55 -0.48
C ALA A 42 2.80 12.10 -1.64
N LYS A 43 3.20 12.38 -2.88
CA LYS A 43 2.50 11.92 -4.08
C LYS A 43 2.38 10.40 -4.06
N ASN A 44 3.49 9.69 -3.91
CA ASN A 44 3.49 8.22 -3.95
C ASN A 44 2.68 7.61 -2.79
N VAL A 45 2.76 8.19 -1.59
CA VAL A 45 1.97 7.75 -0.42
C VAL A 45 0.47 7.88 -0.68
N THR A 46 0.01 9.00 -1.24
CA THR A 46 -1.42 9.20 -1.51
C THR A 46 -1.96 8.28 -2.59
N PHE A 47 -1.16 7.99 -3.63
CA PHE A 47 -1.55 7.02 -4.65
C PHE A 47 -1.63 5.59 -4.09
N ALA A 48 -0.64 5.17 -3.29
CA ALA A 48 -0.68 3.86 -2.64
C ALA A 48 -1.87 3.73 -1.69
N ALA A 49 -2.14 4.76 -0.88
CA ALA A 49 -3.28 4.80 0.03
C ALA A 49 -4.63 4.77 -0.70
N MET A 50 -4.72 5.33 -1.90
CA MET A 50 -5.93 5.31 -2.71
C MET A 50 -6.20 3.93 -3.32
N ASP A 51 -5.15 3.22 -3.73
CA ASP A 51 -5.27 1.89 -4.35
C ASP A 51 -5.46 0.76 -3.31
N GLU A 52 -4.72 0.80 -2.20
CA GLU A 52 -4.69 -0.27 -1.18
C GLU A 52 -5.51 0.06 0.08
N GLY A 53 -5.81 1.33 0.32
CA GLY A 53 -6.46 1.81 1.54
C GLY A 53 -5.47 2.29 2.62
N ILE A 54 -6.00 2.73 3.76
CA ILE A 54 -5.22 3.32 4.86
C ILE A 54 -5.34 2.42 6.11
N VAL A 55 -4.22 2.21 6.80
CA VAL A 55 -4.14 1.43 8.04
C VAL A 55 -3.56 2.27 9.19
N PRO A 56 -3.85 1.94 10.46
CA PRO A 56 -3.28 2.65 11.60
C PRO A 56 -1.75 2.50 11.67
N GLY A 57 -1.04 3.62 11.69
CA GLY A 57 0.42 3.66 11.72
C GLY A 57 1.06 3.27 13.06
N GLY A 58 2.34 3.60 13.23
CA GLY A 58 3.06 3.42 14.49
C GLY A 58 3.27 1.96 14.93
N GLY A 59 3.14 1.01 14.00
CA GLY A 59 3.22 -0.42 14.32
C GLY A 59 1.95 -1.00 14.95
N ALA A 60 0.88 -0.20 15.15
CA ALA A 60 -0.39 -0.69 15.69
C ALA A 60 -1.02 -1.76 14.77
N THR A 61 -0.96 -1.55 13.45
CA THR A 61 -1.38 -2.55 12.48
C THR A 61 -0.66 -3.88 12.67
N TYR A 62 0.64 -3.87 12.97
CA TYR A 62 1.40 -5.10 13.20
C TYR A 62 0.87 -5.86 14.42
N ILE A 63 0.61 -5.17 15.54
CA ILE A 63 0.07 -5.79 16.76
C ILE A 63 -1.32 -6.39 16.50
N HIS A 64 -2.19 -5.68 15.81
CA HIS A 64 -3.52 -6.19 15.46
C HIS A 64 -3.47 -7.42 14.55
N LEU A 65 -2.54 -7.45 13.59
CA LEU A 65 -2.35 -8.61 12.73
C LEU A 65 -1.78 -9.81 13.50
N LEU A 66 -0.89 -9.59 14.46
CA LEU A 66 -0.31 -10.67 15.29
C LEU A 66 -1.39 -11.44 16.06
N GLU A 67 -2.43 -10.77 16.56
CA GLU A 67 -3.56 -11.45 17.24
C GLU A 67 -4.27 -12.45 16.30
N GLN A 68 -4.36 -12.11 15.01
CA GLN A 68 -4.98 -12.96 13.98
C GLN A 68 -4.06 -14.10 13.51
N VAL A 69 -2.74 -14.04 13.71
CA VAL A 69 -1.83 -15.13 13.34
C VAL A 69 -2.15 -16.42 14.12
N SER A 70 -2.64 -16.29 15.35
CA SER A 70 -3.05 -17.43 16.18
C SER A 70 -4.18 -18.25 15.57
N SER A 71 -5.15 -17.62 14.89
CA SER A 71 -6.24 -18.33 14.21
C SER A 71 -5.78 -18.96 12.91
N ILE A 72 -4.86 -18.32 12.18
CA ILE A 72 -4.26 -18.84 10.95
C ILE A 72 -3.45 -20.12 11.24
N LYS A 73 -2.66 -20.13 12.33
CA LYS A 73 -1.89 -21.31 12.74
C LYS A 73 -2.75 -22.56 12.96
N ASN A 74 -3.97 -22.38 13.48
CA ASN A 74 -4.90 -23.49 13.74
C ASN A 74 -5.52 -24.08 12.46
N SER A 75 -5.47 -23.34 11.35
CA SER A 75 -5.99 -23.79 10.04
C SER A 75 -4.95 -24.52 9.18
N MET A 76 -3.67 -24.47 9.55
CA MET A 76 -2.58 -25.11 8.80
C MET A 76 -2.34 -26.53 9.31
N GLU A 77 -2.16 -27.48 8.39
CA GLU A 77 -1.96 -28.89 8.71
C GLU A 77 -0.46 -29.21 8.88
N ASP A 78 0.39 -28.67 8.00
CA ASP A 78 1.85 -28.90 7.97
C ASP A 78 2.62 -28.24 9.12
N GLU A 79 3.58 -28.99 9.71
CA GLU A 79 4.39 -28.49 10.83
C GLU A 79 5.40 -27.41 10.42
N ASN A 80 5.91 -27.46 9.18
CA ASN A 80 6.85 -26.46 8.68
C ASN A 80 6.19 -25.08 8.52
N GLU A 81 4.92 -25.05 8.10
CA GLU A 81 4.16 -23.80 7.98
C GLU A 81 3.84 -23.20 9.35
N LYS A 82 3.57 -24.05 10.36
CA LYS A 82 3.37 -23.63 11.75
C LYS A 82 4.63 -22.98 12.35
N ILE A 83 5.80 -23.53 12.05
CA ILE A 83 7.10 -22.94 12.47
C ILE A 83 7.28 -21.57 11.80
N GLY A 84 6.93 -21.45 10.52
CA GLY A 84 6.95 -20.17 9.80
C GLY A 84 6.02 -19.12 10.42
N ALA A 85 4.80 -19.52 10.79
CA ALA A 85 3.86 -18.65 11.49
C ALA A 85 4.39 -18.20 12.86
N ASP A 86 5.09 -19.07 13.59
CA ASP A 86 5.71 -18.73 14.88
C ASP A 86 6.88 -17.73 14.75
N ILE A 87 7.61 -17.75 13.63
CA ILE A 87 8.67 -16.76 13.34
C ILE A 87 8.07 -15.37 13.12
N VAL A 88 7.00 -15.28 12.33
CA VAL A 88 6.30 -14.01 12.08
C VAL A 88 5.58 -13.52 13.33
N ALA A 89 5.07 -14.44 14.15
CA ALA A 89 4.41 -14.11 15.41
C ALA A 89 5.38 -13.65 16.52
N LYS A 90 6.70 -13.76 16.29
CA LYS A 90 7.70 -13.49 17.32
C LYS A 90 7.85 -11.98 17.55
N LYS A 91 7.57 -11.58 18.79
CA LYS A 91 7.76 -10.23 19.32
C LYS A 91 9.19 -10.02 19.80
#